data_AF-A0A351EKS0-F1
#
_entry.id   AF-A0A351EKS0-F1
#
_cell.length_a   1.000
_cell.length_b   1.000
_cell.length_c   1.000
_cell.angle_alpha   90.00
_cell.angle_beta   90.00
_cell.angle_gamma   90.00
#
_symmetry.space_group_name_H-M   'P 1'
#
loop_
_entity.id
_entity.type
_entity.pdbx_description
1 polymer ?
#
loop_
_entity_poly.entity_id
_entity_poly.type
_entity_poly.pdbx_seq_one_letter_code
_entity_poly.pdbx_strand_id
1 'polypeptide(L)'
;GYAAPHRLGLPIALGTDGIGAAMLDEFRIAYARLREHDVAATPELPWSWLETGYRIIPEAVDDRVTWSHGPIDPWRLAFQTNIKPQLVEIDGEVVYTEGELTRADAMEIRTKAAEQAQRLFAKLENMV
;
A
#
# COMPACT_ATOMS: atom_id res chain seq x y z
N GLY A 1 -1.72 -12.08 12.63
CA GLY A 1 -2.71 -11.79 11.57
C GLY A 1 -3.65 -10.69 12.03
N TYR A 2 -4.30 -10.00 11.10
CA TYR A 2 -5.03 -8.74 11.37
C TYR A 2 -6.34 -8.84 12.17
N ALA A 3 -6.78 -10.04 12.51
CA ALA A 3 -8.06 -10.25 13.19
C ALA A 3 -8.19 -9.47 14.51
N ALA A 4 -7.13 -9.47 15.35
CA ALA A 4 -7.19 -8.83 16.67
C ALA A 4 -5.84 -8.32 17.21
N PRO A 5 -4.95 -7.70 16.42
CA PRO A 5 -3.66 -7.22 16.94
C PRO A 5 -3.83 -6.14 18.02
N HIS A 6 -4.92 -5.35 17.96
CA HIS A 6 -5.23 -4.27 18.91
C HIS A 6 -5.38 -4.75 20.37
N ARG A 7 -5.69 -6.04 20.59
CA ARG A 7 -5.78 -6.63 21.94
C ARG A 7 -4.48 -6.54 22.74
N LEU A 8 -3.35 -6.31 22.06
CA LEU A 8 -2.04 -6.18 22.68
C LEU A 8 -1.84 -4.80 23.32
N GLY A 9 -2.70 -3.82 23.05
CA GLY A 9 -2.56 -2.45 23.58
C GLY A 9 -1.33 -1.70 23.07
N LEU A 10 -0.71 -2.19 22.00
CA LEU A 10 0.47 -1.58 21.36
C LEU A 10 0.04 -0.78 20.11
N PRO A 11 0.82 0.24 19.72
CA PRO A 11 0.68 0.85 18.39
C PRO A 11 0.86 -0.19 17.29
N ILE A 12 0.04 -0.12 16.25
CA ILE A 12 0.05 -1.06 15.13
C ILE A 12 0.20 -0.27 13.84
N ALA A 13 1.16 -0.64 13.01
CA ALA A 13 1.31 -0.14 11.65
C ALA A 13 1.00 -1.25 10.63
N LEU A 14 0.54 -0.87 9.44
CA LEU A 14 0.41 -1.79 8.32
C LEU A 14 1.67 -1.81 7.44
N GLY A 15 1.93 -2.95 6.82
CA GLY A 15 2.97 -3.12 5.82
C GLY A 15 2.66 -4.30 4.92
N THR A 16 3.07 -4.23 3.66
CA THR A 16 2.75 -5.24 2.64
C THR A 16 3.68 -6.46 2.68
N ASP A 17 4.73 -6.42 3.51
CA ASP A 17 5.83 -7.38 3.59
C ASP A 17 6.65 -7.49 2.29
N GLY A 18 6.05 -8.00 1.20
CA GLY A 18 6.72 -8.33 -0.05
C GLY A 18 6.20 -7.61 -1.31
N ILE A 19 6.30 -8.31 -2.45
CA ILE A 19 6.04 -7.78 -3.81
C ILE A 19 4.58 -7.33 -3.95
N GLY A 20 4.38 -6.11 -4.46
CA GLY A 20 3.06 -5.56 -4.78
C GLY A 20 2.84 -4.17 -4.19
N ALA A 21 3.37 -3.90 -2.98
CA ALA A 21 3.36 -2.59 -2.32
C ALA A 21 1.98 -1.87 -2.29
N ALA A 22 0.87 -2.61 -2.34
CA ALA A 22 -0.49 -2.08 -2.43
C ALA A 22 -1.09 -1.79 -1.03
N MET A 23 -0.69 -0.67 -0.42
CA MET A 23 -1.12 -0.32 0.95
C MET A 23 -2.65 -0.23 1.15
N LEU A 24 -3.39 0.22 0.13
CA LEU A 24 -4.86 0.26 0.21
C LEU A 24 -5.49 -1.13 0.20
N ASP A 25 -4.87 -2.12 -0.48
CA ASP A 25 -5.33 -3.50 -0.43
C ASP A 25 -4.99 -4.14 0.91
N GLU A 26 -3.82 -3.82 1.47
CA GLU A 26 -3.43 -4.25 2.81
C GLU A 26 -4.44 -3.77 3.87
N PHE A 27 -4.86 -2.51 3.77
CA PHE A 27 -5.93 -1.94 4.59
C PHE A 27 -7.26 -2.68 4.43
N ARG A 28 -7.67 -3.02 3.21
CA ARG A 28 -8.91 -3.77 2.94
C ARG A 28 -8.86 -5.17 3.54
N ILE A 29 -7.73 -5.87 3.41
CA ILE A 29 -7.52 -7.19 4.01
C ILE A 29 -7.55 -7.08 5.54
N ALA A 30 -6.89 -6.08 6.11
CA ALA A 30 -6.91 -5.84 7.55
C ALA A 30 -8.34 -5.61 8.07
N TYR A 31 -9.13 -4.81 7.37
CA TYR A 31 -10.54 -4.59 7.68
C TYR A 31 -11.39 -5.86 7.55
N ALA A 32 -11.25 -6.63 6.47
CA ALA A 32 -11.98 -7.88 6.29
C ALA A 32 -11.68 -8.88 7.42
N ARG A 33 -10.40 -9.04 7.78
CA ARG A 33 -9.99 -9.93 8.88
C ARG A 33 -10.47 -9.46 10.25
N LEU A 34 -10.50 -8.15 10.49
CA LEU A 34 -11.06 -7.57 11.70
C LEU A 34 -12.57 -7.83 11.78
N ARG A 35 -13.30 -7.61 10.67
CA ARG A 35 -14.76 -7.77 10.62
C ARG A 35 -15.21 -9.23 10.70
N GLU A 36 -14.37 -10.17 10.27
CA GLU A 36 -14.55 -11.61 10.53
C GLU A 36 -14.50 -11.92 12.03
N HIS A 37 -13.66 -11.21 12.79
CA HIS A 37 -13.56 -11.39 14.24
C HIS A 37 -14.68 -10.67 14.99
N ASP A 38 -15.01 -9.44 14.57
CA ASP A 38 -16.07 -8.61 15.14
C ASP A 38 -16.87 -7.94 14.02
N VAL A 39 -18.10 -8.40 13.81
CA VAL A 39 -18.98 -7.91 12.74
C VAL A 39 -19.34 -6.42 12.88
N ALA A 40 -19.28 -5.88 14.11
CA ALA A 40 -19.55 -4.47 14.38
C ALA A 40 -18.33 -3.58 14.12
N ALA A 41 -17.15 -4.15 13.90
CA ALA A 41 -15.94 -3.39 13.65
C ALA A 41 -16.03 -2.54 12.38
N THR A 42 -15.35 -1.40 12.43
CA THR A 42 -15.43 -0.36 11.40
C THR A 42 -14.04 -0.15 10.75
N PRO A 43 -13.97 0.37 9.51
CA PRO A 43 -12.71 0.55 8.79
C PRO A 43 -11.79 1.62 9.40
N GLU A 44 -12.29 2.45 10.32
CA GLU A 44 -11.51 3.46 11.04
C GLU A 44 -10.36 2.84 11.85
N LEU A 45 -10.55 1.66 12.43
CA LEU A 45 -9.49 1.01 13.22
C LEU A 45 -8.30 0.59 12.32
N PRO A 46 -8.48 -0.18 11.24
CA PRO A 46 -7.39 -0.44 10.28
C PRO A 46 -6.83 0.83 9.63
N TRP A 47 -7.65 1.87 9.42
CA TRP A 47 -7.16 3.14 8.90
C TRP A 47 -6.17 3.81 9.86
N SER A 48 -6.45 3.78 11.17
CA SER A 48 -5.51 4.29 12.18
C SER A 48 -4.16 3.54 12.16
N TRP A 49 -4.13 2.31 11.65
CA TRP A 49 -2.89 1.55 11.47
C TRP A 49 -2.08 2.02 10.27
N LEU A 50 -2.72 2.54 9.20
CA LEU A 50 -2.01 3.26 8.14
C LEU A 50 -1.39 4.55 8.70
N GLU A 51 -2.16 5.34 9.44
CA GLU A 51 -1.72 6.61 10.01
C GLU A 51 -0.60 6.43 11.05
N THR A 52 -0.61 5.31 11.78
CA THR A 52 0.49 4.96 12.70
C THR A 52 1.83 4.80 11.96
N GLY A 53 1.82 4.53 10.65
CA GLY A 53 3.01 4.51 9.80
C GLY A 53 3.81 5.82 9.85
N TYR A 54 3.15 6.97 10.02
CA TYR A 54 3.85 8.26 10.16
C TYR A 54 4.69 8.37 11.44
N ARG A 55 4.49 7.50 12.43
CA ARG A 55 5.40 7.43 13.59
C ARG A 55 6.71 6.73 13.26
N ILE A 56 6.72 5.92 12.19
CA ILE A 56 7.89 5.21 11.70
C ILE A 56 8.63 6.07 10.67
N ILE A 57 7.88 6.71 9.76
CA ILE A 57 8.40 7.59 8.70
C ILE A 57 7.79 8.98 8.87
N PRO A 58 8.27 9.79 9.82
CA PRO A 58 7.71 11.10 10.12
C PRO A 58 7.87 12.11 8.98
N GLU A 59 8.87 11.93 8.11
CA GLU A 59 9.12 12.80 6.96
C GLU A 59 7.97 12.75 5.95
N ALA A 60 7.21 11.65 5.92
CA ALA A 60 6.09 11.48 4.99
C ALA A 60 4.80 12.23 5.38
N VAL A 61 4.75 12.87 6.56
CA VAL A 61 3.56 13.60 7.03
C VAL A 61 3.17 14.74 6.09
N ASP A 62 4.15 15.35 5.44
CA ASP A 62 3.95 16.46 4.51
C ASP A 62 3.81 16.03 3.04
N ASP A 63 3.98 14.74 2.76
CA ASP A 63 3.74 14.17 1.44
C ASP A 63 2.23 14.22 1.11
N ARG A 64 1.91 14.32 -0.19
CA ARG A 64 0.53 14.47 -0.65
C ARG A 64 0.22 13.47 -1.75
N VAL A 65 -0.96 12.90 -1.67
CA VAL A 65 -1.54 12.08 -2.74
C VAL A 65 -2.88 12.67 -3.14
N THR A 66 -2.99 13.08 -4.39
CA THR A 66 -4.28 13.44 -5.00
C THR A 66 -4.88 12.20 -5.63
N TRP A 67 -6.16 11.93 -5.36
CA TRP A 67 -6.84 10.71 -5.79
C TRP A 67 -7.87 10.97 -6.88
N SER A 68 -8.17 9.95 -7.69
CA SER A 68 -9.06 10.04 -8.85
C SER A 68 -10.52 10.41 -8.57
N HIS A 69 -10.96 10.26 -7.33
CA HIS A 69 -12.32 10.61 -6.90
C HIS A 69 -12.28 11.34 -5.56
N GLY A 70 -13.38 12.03 -5.24
CA GLY A 70 -13.56 12.90 -4.06
C GLY A 70 -13.15 12.26 -2.73
N PRO A 71 -13.24 13.01 -1.62
CA PRO A 71 -12.42 12.83 -0.43
C PRO A 71 -12.25 11.37 -0.03
N ILE A 72 -11.00 11.00 0.25
CA ILE A 72 -10.65 9.67 0.69
C ILE A 72 -11.03 9.53 2.15
N ASP A 73 -11.97 8.63 2.42
CA ASP A 73 -12.34 8.22 3.77
C ASP A 73 -12.29 6.68 3.91
N PRO A 74 -12.15 6.16 5.14
CA PRO A 74 -11.97 4.73 5.38
C PRO A 74 -13.13 3.87 4.85
N TRP A 75 -14.38 4.34 4.97
CA TRP A 75 -15.55 3.60 4.50
C TRP A 75 -15.56 3.48 3.00
N ARG A 76 -15.29 4.59 2.30
CA ARG A 76 -15.21 4.58 0.85
C ARG A 76 -14.11 3.65 0.35
N LEU A 77 -12.91 3.74 0.93
CA LEU A 77 -11.77 2.90 0.53
C LEU A 77 -11.97 1.43 0.83
N ALA A 78 -12.70 1.09 1.89
CA ALA A 78 -12.98 -0.29 2.24
C ALA A 78 -13.77 -1.04 1.15
N PHE A 79 -14.57 -0.32 0.34
CA PHE A 79 -15.45 -0.92 -0.66
C PHE A 79 -15.17 -0.50 -2.11
N GLN A 80 -14.49 0.64 -2.33
CA GLN A 80 -14.13 1.10 -3.68
C GLN A 80 -12.68 0.74 -4.00
N THR A 81 -12.50 -0.21 -4.93
CA THR A 81 -11.19 -0.75 -5.34
C THR A 81 -10.60 -0.05 -6.57
N ASN A 82 -11.36 0.80 -7.24
CA ASN A 82 -10.95 1.50 -8.46
C ASN A 82 -10.39 2.91 -8.22
N ILE A 83 -10.19 3.30 -6.97
CA ILE A 83 -9.55 4.56 -6.60
C ILE A 83 -8.04 4.45 -6.89
N LYS A 84 -7.51 5.41 -7.64
CA LYS A 84 -6.11 5.44 -8.05
C LYS A 84 -5.48 6.80 -7.70
N PRO A 85 -4.18 6.86 -7.40
CA PRO A 85 -3.48 8.14 -7.33
C PRO A 85 -3.51 8.82 -8.70
N GLN A 86 -3.65 10.14 -8.71
CA GLN A 86 -3.49 11.00 -9.88
C GLN A 86 -2.20 11.80 -9.81
N LEU A 87 -1.83 12.23 -8.61
CA LEU A 87 -0.62 12.98 -8.31
C LEU A 87 -0.04 12.46 -7.00
N VAL A 88 1.28 12.26 -6.94
CA VAL A 88 2.02 12.03 -5.69
C VAL A 88 3.14 13.05 -5.60
N GLU A 89 3.18 13.76 -4.49
CA GLU A 89 4.20 14.73 -4.14
C GLU A 89 4.92 14.25 -2.89
N ILE A 90 6.26 14.19 -2.96
CA ILE A 90 7.14 13.85 -1.84
C ILE A 90 8.08 15.03 -1.63
N ASP A 91 8.10 15.59 -0.42
CA ASP A 91 8.90 16.79 -0.08
C ASP A 91 8.73 17.94 -1.10
N GLY A 92 7.49 18.17 -1.55
CA GLY A 92 7.14 19.18 -2.55
C GLY A 92 7.55 18.88 -3.99
N GLU A 93 8.15 17.72 -4.27
CA GLU A 93 8.48 17.30 -5.63
C GLU A 93 7.46 16.28 -6.15
N VAL A 94 6.94 16.51 -7.35
CA VAL A 94 6.04 15.57 -8.03
C VAL A 94 6.83 14.31 -8.45
N VAL A 95 6.51 13.17 -7.86
CA VAL A 95 7.13 11.86 -8.15
C VAL A 95 6.29 10.96 -9.07
N TYR A 96 4.99 11.24 -9.14
CA TYR A 96 4.04 10.53 -10.00
C TYR A 96 2.94 11.48 -10.45
N THR A 97 2.58 11.44 -11.73
CA THR A 97 1.48 12.22 -12.30
C THR A 97 0.84 11.50 -13.48
N GLU A 98 -0.49 11.51 -13.53
CA GLU A 98 -1.28 11.01 -14.67
C GLU A 98 -0.94 9.59 -15.17
N GLY A 99 -0.50 8.69 -14.29
CA GLY A 99 -0.12 7.34 -14.69
C GLY A 99 1.39 7.10 -14.83
N GLU A 100 2.19 8.16 -14.78
CA GLU A 100 3.62 8.10 -15.06
C GLU A 100 4.48 8.46 -13.85
N LEU A 101 5.63 7.79 -13.73
CA LEU A 101 6.67 8.12 -12.77
C LEU A 101 7.54 9.26 -13.35
N THR A 102 7.87 10.26 -12.54
CA THR A 102 8.70 11.38 -13.01
C THR A 102 10.19 11.12 -12.87
N ARG A 103 10.57 10.22 -11.95
CA ARG A 103 11.97 9.91 -11.59
C ARG A 103 12.48 8.57 -12.13
N ALA A 104 11.66 7.81 -12.84
CA ALA A 104 12.03 6.49 -13.33
C ALA A 104 11.32 6.12 -14.63
N ASP A 105 12.03 5.42 -15.51
CA ASP A 105 11.44 4.84 -16.72
C ASP A 105 10.77 3.51 -16.36
N ALA A 106 9.43 3.52 -16.36
CA ALA A 106 8.63 2.35 -16.05
C ALA A 106 8.81 1.21 -17.08
N MET A 107 9.11 1.51 -18.34
CA MET A 107 9.37 0.50 -19.35
C MET A 107 10.73 -0.14 -19.15
N GLU A 108 11.77 0.64 -18.88
CA GLU A 108 13.09 0.12 -18.55
C GLU A 108 13.04 -0.81 -17.34
N ILE A 109 12.34 -0.40 -16.27
CA ILE A 109 12.14 -1.23 -15.06
C ILE A 109 11.49 -2.57 -15.43
N ARG A 110 10.41 -2.55 -16.22
CA ARG A 110 9.71 -3.79 -16.63
C ARG A 110 10.59 -4.70 -17.47
N THR A 111 11.34 -4.15 -18.43
CA THR A 111 12.26 -4.92 -19.27
C THR A 111 13.34 -5.58 -18.41
N LYS A 112 14.00 -4.81 -17.53
CA LYS A 112 15.04 -5.35 -16.65
C LYS A 112 14.48 -6.40 -15.68
N ALA A 113 13.29 -6.18 -15.14
CA ALA A 113 12.62 -7.15 -14.27
C ALA A 113 12.35 -8.48 -15.01
N ALA A 114 11.88 -8.42 -16.26
CA ALA A 114 11.65 -9.60 -17.08
C ALA A 114 12.97 -10.36 -17.37
N GLU A 115 14.04 -9.66 -17.70
CA GLU A 115 15.36 -10.27 -17.88
C GLU A 115 15.87 -10.95 -16.59
N GLN A 116 15.72 -10.30 -15.43
CA GLN A 116 16.14 -10.90 -14.16
C GLN A 116 15.29 -12.12 -13.81
N ALA A 117 13.99 -12.08 -14.06
CA ALA A 117 13.10 -13.23 -13.85
C ALA A 117 13.55 -14.44 -14.70
N GLN A 118 13.84 -14.22 -15.99
CA GLN A 118 14.37 -15.27 -16.87
C GLN A 118 15.68 -15.87 -16.35
N ARG A 119 16.63 -15.02 -15.93
CA ARG A 119 17.91 -15.48 -15.35
C ARG A 119 17.72 -16.27 -14.07
N LEU A 120 16.79 -15.85 -13.21
CA LEU A 120 16.47 -16.54 -11.97
C LEU A 120 15.88 -17.93 -12.26
N PHE A 121 14.89 -18.02 -13.13
CA PHE A 121 14.27 -19.30 -13.47
C PHE A 121 15.25 -20.28 -14.11
N ALA A 122 16.08 -19.82 -15.05
CA ALA A 122 17.13 -20.66 -15.64
C ALA A 122 18.11 -21.20 -14.58
N LYS A 123 18.46 -20.40 -13.55
CA LYS A 123 19.31 -20.89 -12.45
C LYS A 123 18.61 -21.94 -11.59
N LEU A 124 17.34 -21.71 -11.26
CA LEU A 124 16.55 -22.63 -10.45
C LEU A 124 16.35 -23.99 -11.15
N GLU A 125 16.11 -23.98 -12.46
CA GLU A 125 16.02 -25.21 -13.27
C GLU A 125 17.33 -26.00 -13.28
N ASN A 126 18.48 -25.31 -13.33
CA ASN A 126 19.80 -25.94 -13.30
C ASN A 126 20.25 -26.39 -11.90
N MET A 127 19.47 -26.10 -10.85
CA MET A 127 19.72 -26.54 -9.47
C MET A 127 18.97 -27.83 -9.11
N VAL A 128 18.10 -28.32 -9.99
CA VAL A 128 17.37 -29.61 -9.90
C VAL A 128 18.14 -30.67 -10.68
#